data_AF-A0A381UH18-F1
#
_entry.id   AF-A0A381UH18-F1
#
_cell.length_a   1.000
_cell.length_b   1.000
_cell.length_c   1.000
_cell.angle_alpha   90.00
_cell.angle_beta   90.00
_cell.angle_gamma   90.00
#
_symmetry.space_group_name_H-M   'P 1'
#
loop_
_entity.id
_entity.type
_entity.pdbx_description
1 polymer ?
#
loop_
_entity_poly.entity_id
_entity_poly.type
_entity_poly.pdbx_seq_one_letter_code
_entity_poly.pdbx_strand_id
1 'polypeptide(L)'
;MLDGAQRIDQLVNTIDDLNMDSVALTEHGNMFSVIPYYKEAKKAGIKPIIGCEIYVAVGSRFDRQQRPEGGWGNNHLILLAQNYTGYKNLMKLVTAGYLEGFYYRPRVDIELLRQYNDGLICMSACLKGEVPEKMLKGDYEGGKEAALIFSEIFPDRYYLEIQNHGIPEEEANIQNMKKLSAELNLPLVCSNDAHYAKQDHSEAHDIHICLGTGKKRSDPNRLRYATPEFYFKSQDDMHTLFKEFPQAIENTRRIADSIDMTLPIGESHLPNFPIPEGAPTHDPDEYLKILTQEGAESHYGEIPPDTQKRIDHELTVIRNMGFAGYFLITADFVKYA
;
A
#
# COMPACT_ATOMS: atom_id res chain seq x y z
N MET A 1 -5.13 -7.13 7.70
CA MET A 1 -4.77 -8.46 8.26
C MET A 1 -5.96 -9.20 8.89
N LEU A 2 -7.17 -8.63 8.98
CA LEU A 2 -8.28 -9.27 9.72
C LEU A 2 -9.38 -9.89 8.82
N ASP A 3 -9.30 -9.65 7.51
CA ASP A 3 -10.36 -9.92 6.52
C ASP A 3 -9.82 -10.46 5.19
N GLY A 4 -8.63 -10.08 4.74
CA GLY A 4 -7.97 -10.71 3.60
C GLY A 4 -7.56 -12.15 3.90
N ALA A 5 -8.12 -13.13 3.19
CA ALA A 5 -7.84 -14.56 3.38
C ALA A 5 -6.90 -15.16 2.32
N GLN A 6 -6.34 -14.34 1.44
CA GLN A 6 -5.48 -14.78 0.34
C GLN A 6 -4.01 -14.67 0.70
N ARG A 7 -3.24 -15.70 0.35
CA ARG A 7 -1.79 -15.57 0.24
C ARG A 7 -1.40 -15.01 -1.13
N ILE A 8 -0.22 -14.42 -1.20
CA ILE A 8 0.31 -13.79 -2.42
C ILE A 8 0.45 -14.80 -3.58
N ASP A 9 0.95 -16.01 -3.30
CA ASP A 9 1.05 -17.09 -4.29
C ASP A 9 -0.33 -17.44 -4.88
N GLN A 10 -1.34 -17.54 -4.02
CA GLN A 10 -2.71 -17.84 -4.45
C GLN A 10 -3.31 -16.71 -5.29
N LEU A 11 -3.08 -15.45 -4.90
CA LEU A 11 -3.51 -14.28 -5.67
C LEU A 11 -2.91 -14.33 -7.08
N VAL A 12 -1.58 -14.43 -7.20
CA VAL A 12 -0.88 -14.41 -8.48
C VAL A 12 -1.29 -15.60 -9.37
N ASN A 13 -1.36 -16.81 -8.81
CA ASN A 13 -1.82 -17.99 -9.56
C ASN A 13 -3.26 -17.87 -10.04
N THR A 14 -4.14 -17.21 -9.27
CA THR A 14 -5.53 -17.03 -9.69
C THR A 14 -5.65 -16.07 -10.87
N ILE A 15 -4.83 -15.02 -10.89
CA ILE A 15 -4.79 -14.06 -12.00
C ILE A 15 -4.24 -14.71 -13.27
N ASP A 16 -3.23 -15.58 -13.13
CA ASP A 16 -2.70 -16.41 -14.22
C ASP A 16 -3.76 -17.41 -14.75
N ASP A 17 -4.43 -18.15 -13.84
CA ASP A 17 -5.53 -19.08 -14.17
C ASP A 17 -6.66 -18.37 -14.97
N LEU A 18 -6.94 -17.10 -14.66
CA LEU A 18 -7.95 -16.27 -15.32
C LEU A 18 -7.46 -15.61 -16.62
N ASN A 19 -6.21 -15.84 -17.04
CA ASN A 19 -5.56 -15.21 -18.19
C ASN A 19 -5.64 -13.67 -18.15
N MET A 20 -5.47 -13.09 -16.97
CA MET A 20 -5.35 -11.65 -16.78
C MET A 20 -3.88 -11.26 -16.65
N ASP A 21 -3.52 -10.09 -17.18
CA ASP A 21 -2.13 -9.63 -17.28
C ASP A 21 -1.71 -8.64 -16.19
N SER A 22 -2.64 -8.21 -15.33
CA SER A 22 -2.42 -7.20 -14.30
C SER A 22 -3.39 -7.38 -13.14
N VAL A 23 -2.95 -6.99 -11.94
CA VAL A 23 -3.79 -6.98 -10.74
C VAL A 23 -3.31 -5.91 -9.77
N ALA A 24 -4.23 -5.30 -9.01
CA ALA A 24 -3.90 -4.35 -7.97
C ALA A 24 -3.89 -5.03 -6.59
N LEU A 25 -2.88 -4.73 -5.78
CA LEU A 25 -2.86 -5.05 -4.35
C LEU A 25 -3.26 -3.80 -3.55
N THR A 26 -4.43 -3.81 -2.93
CA THR A 26 -4.99 -2.69 -2.15
C THR A 26 -5.36 -3.16 -0.74
N GLU A 27 -4.36 -3.46 0.09
CA GLU A 27 -4.58 -3.88 1.48
C GLU A 27 -5.16 -2.74 2.33
N HIS A 28 -5.97 -3.07 3.34
CA HIS A 28 -6.54 -2.09 4.26
C HIS A 28 -5.47 -1.36 5.09
N GLY A 29 -5.25 -0.09 4.77
CA GLY A 29 -4.44 0.86 5.54
C GLY A 29 -2.98 0.49 5.68
N ASN A 30 -2.45 -0.41 4.85
CA ASN A 30 -1.06 -0.88 4.94
C ASN A 30 -0.50 -1.29 3.57
N MET A 31 0.81 -1.50 3.51
CA MET A 31 1.55 -1.92 2.30
C MET A 31 2.48 -3.10 2.61
N PHE A 32 2.11 -3.96 3.56
CA PHE A 32 3.01 -4.96 4.12
C PHE A 32 3.40 -6.03 3.10
N SER A 33 2.49 -6.38 2.21
CA SER A 33 2.68 -7.44 1.24
C SER A 33 3.29 -6.96 -0.08
N VAL A 34 3.57 -5.65 -0.23
CA VAL A 34 3.95 -5.04 -1.52
C VAL A 34 5.22 -5.66 -2.12
N ILE A 35 6.30 -5.81 -1.36
CA ILE A 35 7.57 -6.36 -1.89
C ILE A 35 7.45 -7.83 -2.32
N PRO A 36 6.93 -8.75 -1.48
CA PRO A 36 6.75 -10.14 -1.92
C PRO A 36 5.74 -10.24 -3.08
N TYR A 37 4.67 -9.45 -3.08
CA TYR A 37 3.70 -9.39 -4.18
C TYR A 37 4.34 -8.93 -5.50
N TYR A 38 5.06 -7.82 -5.47
CA TYR A 38 5.74 -7.27 -6.64
C TYR A 38 6.70 -8.30 -7.26
N LYS A 39 7.48 -9.00 -6.42
CA LYS A 39 8.41 -10.05 -6.87
C LYS A 39 7.68 -11.23 -7.51
N GLU A 40 6.63 -11.74 -6.88
CA GLU A 40 5.92 -12.92 -7.38
C GLU A 40 5.13 -12.62 -8.65
N ALA A 41 4.44 -11.47 -8.72
CA ALA A 41 3.72 -11.04 -9.92
C ALA A 41 4.68 -10.87 -11.12
N LYS A 42 5.82 -10.19 -10.92
CA LYS A 42 6.83 -10.03 -11.98
C LYS A 42 7.40 -11.36 -12.47
N LYS A 43 7.61 -12.31 -11.56
CA LYS A 43 8.08 -13.67 -11.88
C LYS A 43 7.06 -14.44 -12.72
N ALA A 44 5.76 -14.25 -12.45
CA ALA A 44 4.67 -14.83 -13.22
C ALA A 44 4.35 -14.09 -14.54
N GLY A 45 5.04 -12.99 -14.85
CA GLY A 45 4.74 -12.17 -16.03
C GLY A 45 3.50 -11.30 -15.90
N ILE A 46 2.91 -11.20 -14.70
CA ILE A 46 1.77 -10.34 -14.38
C ILE A 46 2.30 -8.95 -13.99
N LYS A 47 1.71 -7.90 -14.55
CA LYS A 47 2.02 -6.50 -14.21
C LYS A 47 1.51 -6.18 -12.81
N PRO A 48 2.40 -5.93 -11.83
CA PRO A 48 1.96 -5.57 -10.48
C PRO A 48 1.48 -4.13 -10.44
N ILE A 49 0.25 -3.91 -9.98
CA ILE A 49 -0.25 -2.60 -9.60
C ILE A 49 -0.20 -2.50 -8.07
N ILE A 50 0.51 -1.49 -7.55
CA ILE A 50 0.67 -1.26 -6.12
C ILE A 50 -0.34 -0.21 -5.68
N GLY A 51 -1.13 -0.51 -4.66
CA GLY A 51 -2.08 0.41 -4.08
C GLY A 51 -2.27 0.20 -2.58
N CYS A 52 -3.28 0.87 -2.03
CA CYS A 52 -3.71 0.73 -0.66
C CYS A 52 -5.17 1.21 -0.56
N GLU A 53 -5.98 0.48 0.20
CA GLU A 53 -7.27 1.00 0.64
C GLU A 53 -7.06 1.74 1.96
N ILE A 54 -6.85 3.05 1.88
CA ILE A 54 -6.56 3.87 3.04
C ILE A 54 -7.84 4.21 3.81
N TYR A 55 -7.68 4.50 5.11
CA TYR A 55 -8.75 5.05 5.92
C TYR A 55 -8.62 6.57 5.96
N VAL A 56 -9.64 7.29 5.51
CA VAL A 56 -9.71 8.76 5.60
C VAL A 56 -10.55 9.13 6.81
N ALA A 57 -9.95 9.81 7.78
CA ALA A 57 -10.65 10.34 8.94
C ALA A 57 -11.69 11.36 8.49
N VAL A 58 -12.89 11.28 9.07
CA VAL A 58 -13.86 12.35 8.91
C VAL A 58 -13.45 13.47 9.88
N GLY A 59 -12.97 14.60 9.34
CA GLY A 59 -12.33 15.66 10.11
C GLY A 59 -10.80 15.51 10.12
N SER A 60 -10.18 15.67 11.29
CA SER A 60 -8.72 15.57 11.43
C SER A 60 -8.27 14.14 11.74
N ARG A 61 -7.11 13.74 11.21
CA ARG A 61 -6.45 12.48 11.60
C ARG A 61 -6.10 12.42 13.09
N PHE A 62 -5.99 13.57 13.76
CA PHE A 62 -5.70 13.67 15.19
C PHE A 62 -6.94 13.48 16.08
N ASP A 63 -8.15 13.51 15.51
CA ASP A 63 -9.38 13.37 16.29
C ASP A 63 -9.50 11.95 16.86
N ARG A 64 -9.80 11.85 18.16
CA ARG A 64 -9.97 10.57 18.89
C ARG A 64 -11.35 10.45 19.54
N GLN A 65 -12.28 11.36 19.22
CA GLN A 65 -13.60 11.37 19.83
C GLN A 65 -14.51 10.31 19.17
N GLN A 66 -15.22 9.58 20.03
CA GLN A 66 -16.23 8.64 19.58
C GLN A 66 -17.44 9.41 19.04
N ARG A 67 -17.93 9.00 17.87
CA ARG A 67 -19.03 9.71 17.21
C ARG A 67 -20.39 9.32 17.80
N PRO A 68 -21.32 10.27 17.98
CA PRO A 68 -22.66 9.99 18.49
C PRO A 68 -23.43 8.95 17.65
N GLU A 69 -23.21 8.99 16.34
CA GLU A 69 -23.83 8.09 15.34
C GLU A 69 -23.12 6.74 15.17
N GLY A 70 -22.10 6.47 15.98
CA GLY A 70 -21.35 5.22 15.94
C GLY A 70 -20.34 5.14 14.78
N GLY A 71 -19.72 3.97 14.63
CA GLY A 71 -18.66 3.74 13.63
C GLY A 71 -17.29 4.26 14.04
N TRP A 72 -16.31 4.04 13.16
CA TRP A 72 -14.89 4.32 13.42
C TRP A 72 -14.45 5.74 13.02
N GLY A 73 -15.40 6.59 12.58
CA GLY A 73 -15.14 7.96 12.15
C GLY A 73 -14.16 8.05 10.98
N ASN A 74 -14.25 7.12 10.03
CA ASN A 74 -13.45 7.11 8.82
C ASN A 74 -14.19 6.46 7.66
N ASN A 75 -13.73 6.77 6.46
CA ASN A 75 -14.17 6.23 5.19
C ASN A 75 -13.02 5.54 4.46
N HIS A 76 -13.35 4.63 3.55
CA HIS A 76 -12.36 3.99 2.69
C HIS A 76 -12.05 4.88 1.48
N LEU A 77 -10.82 4.82 0.98
CA LEU A 77 -10.43 5.43 -0.28
C LEU A 77 -9.36 4.56 -0.95
N ILE A 78 -9.51 4.24 -2.22
CA ILE A 78 -8.52 3.44 -2.96
C ILE A 78 -7.51 4.38 -3.60
N LEU A 79 -6.23 4.14 -3.32
CA LEU A 79 -5.12 4.84 -3.95
C LEU A 79 -4.22 3.83 -4.67
N LEU A 80 -3.89 4.09 -5.94
CA LEU A 80 -2.95 3.32 -6.74
C LEU A 80 -1.73 4.17 -7.09
N ALA A 81 -0.54 3.62 -6.92
CA ALA A 81 0.70 4.28 -7.32
C ALA A 81 0.86 4.22 -8.85
N GLN A 82 0.69 5.36 -9.52
CA GLN A 82 0.83 5.47 -10.98
C GLN A 82 2.29 5.37 -11.44
N ASN A 83 3.20 5.87 -10.60
CA ASN A 83 4.63 5.91 -10.87
C ASN A 83 5.41 5.86 -9.54
N TYR A 84 6.74 5.92 -9.62
CA TYR A 84 7.61 5.84 -8.44
C TYR A 84 7.42 7.00 -7.45
N THR A 85 7.03 8.20 -7.91
CA THR A 85 6.66 9.31 -7.02
C THR A 85 5.38 9.00 -6.26
N GLY A 86 4.37 8.47 -6.95
CA GLY A 86 3.15 7.96 -6.35
C GLY A 86 3.43 6.91 -5.27
N TYR A 87 4.30 5.94 -5.55
CA TYR A 87 4.69 4.93 -4.56
C TYR A 87 5.31 5.53 -3.29
N LYS A 88 6.22 6.51 -3.44
CA LYS A 88 6.79 7.23 -2.29
C LYS A 88 5.72 8.00 -1.51
N ASN A 89 4.81 8.66 -2.20
CA ASN A 89 3.71 9.39 -1.56
C ASN A 89 2.74 8.45 -0.84
N LEU A 90 2.41 7.30 -1.43
CA LEU A 90 1.60 6.28 -0.80
C LEU A 90 2.26 5.74 0.49
N MET A 91 3.57 5.47 0.45
CA MET A 91 4.33 5.08 1.65
C MET A 91 4.28 6.17 2.73
N LYS A 92 4.38 7.45 2.36
CA LYS A 92 4.27 8.57 3.32
C LYS A 92 2.88 8.66 3.95
N LEU A 93 1.82 8.54 3.15
CA LEU A 93 0.44 8.53 3.63
C LEU A 93 0.19 7.38 4.62
N VAL A 94 0.56 6.15 4.25
CA VAL A 94 0.41 4.97 5.11
C VAL A 94 1.23 5.12 6.39
N THR A 95 2.46 5.62 6.30
CA THR A 95 3.31 5.87 7.47
C THR A 95 2.68 6.90 8.40
N ALA A 96 2.21 8.04 7.88
CA ALA A 96 1.53 9.07 8.68
C ALA A 96 0.24 8.54 9.31
N GLY A 97 -0.50 7.68 8.62
CA GLY A 97 -1.66 6.99 9.17
C GLY A 97 -1.33 6.20 10.44
N TYR A 98 -0.18 5.51 10.47
CA TYR A 98 0.29 4.78 11.66
C TYR A 98 0.91 5.68 12.73
N LEU A 99 1.73 6.67 12.36
CA LEU A 99 2.48 7.48 13.33
C LEU A 99 1.66 8.62 13.94
N GLU A 100 0.74 9.21 13.18
CA GLU A 100 -0.03 10.40 13.58
C GLU A 100 -1.52 10.09 13.74
N GLY A 101 -2.08 9.39 12.75
CA GLY A 101 -3.53 9.22 12.62
C GLY A 101 -4.15 8.01 13.30
N PHE A 102 -3.33 7.18 13.97
CA PHE A 102 -3.78 5.89 14.49
C PHE A 102 -4.74 6.05 15.66
N TYR A 103 -6.00 5.65 15.43
CA TYR A 103 -6.99 5.48 16.49
C TYR A 103 -7.31 4.00 16.64
N TYR A 104 -8.36 3.51 15.97
CA TYR A 104 -8.61 2.08 15.80
C TYR A 104 -8.06 1.52 14.47
N ARG A 105 -7.78 2.44 13.55
CA ARG A 105 -7.22 2.20 12.22
C ARG A 105 -6.19 3.30 11.92
N PRO A 106 -5.18 3.03 11.07
CA PRO A 106 -4.25 4.06 10.61
C PRO A 106 -4.96 4.99 9.62
N ARG A 107 -5.34 6.19 10.06
CA ARG A 107 -6.15 7.12 9.24
C ARG A 107 -5.33 8.30 8.73
N VAL A 108 -5.60 8.74 7.52
CA VAL A 108 -5.12 10.02 6.98
C VAL A 108 -6.26 11.04 6.95
N ASP A 109 -6.00 12.26 6.51
CA ASP A 109 -7.03 13.28 6.29
C ASP A 109 -6.82 14.01 4.95
N ILE A 110 -7.75 14.91 4.63
CA ILE A 110 -7.73 15.69 3.39
C ILE A 110 -6.47 16.57 3.26
N GLU A 111 -5.92 17.05 4.38
CA GLU A 111 -4.67 17.83 4.40
C GLU A 111 -3.50 16.98 3.88
N LEU A 112 -3.30 15.78 4.44
CA LEU A 112 -2.26 14.88 3.98
C LEU A 112 -2.47 14.43 2.53
N LEU A 113 -3.72 14.17 2.14
CA LEU A 113 -4.03 13.80 0.75
C LEU A 113 -3.65 14.93 -0.22
N ARG A 114 -3.94 16.19 0.12
CA ARG A 114 -3.50 17.35 -0.68
C ARG A 114 -1.98 17.42 -0.77
N GLN A 115 -1.28 17.19 0.33
CA GLN A 115 0.19 17.23 0.37
C GLN A 115 0.86 16.12 -0.44
N TYR A 116 0.32 14.90 -0.41
CA TYR A 116 0.94 13.71 -0.98
C TYR A 116 0.11 13.10 -2.13
N ASN A 117 -0.52 13.92 -2.97
CA ASN A 117 -1.36 13.43 -4.08
C ASN A 117 -0.59 13.04 -5.34
N ASP A 118 0.62 13.58 -5.55
CA ASP A 118 1.31 13.47 -6.84
C ASP A 118 1.63 12.00 -7.18
N GLY A 119 1.42 11.62 -8.45
CA GLY A 119 1.61 10.25 -8.94
C GLY A 119 0.62 9.19 -8.42
N LEU A 120 -0.49 9.58 -7.77
CA LEU A 120 -1.53 8.67 -7.29
C LEU A 120 -2.80 8.71 -8.15
N ILE A 121 -3.37 7.55 -8.45
CA ILE A 121 -4.74 7.42 -8.97
C ILE A 121 -5.67 7.14 -7.79
N CYS A 122 -6.83 7.77 -7.76
CA CYS A 122 -7.78 7.71 -6.67
C CYS A 122 -9.13 7.17 -7.15
N MET A 123 -9.73 6.24 -6.39
CA MET A 123 -11.07 5.72 -6.64
C MET A 123 -11.95 5.90 -5.40
N SER A 124 -13.25 6.16 -5.60
CA SER A 124 -14.20 6.49 -4.53
C SER A 124 -14.48 5.35 -3.52
N ALA A 125 -13.90 4.17 -3.71
CA ALA A 125 -14.00 2.98 -2.86
C ALA A 125 -15.39 2.32 -2.83
N CYS A 126 -15.49 1.27 -2.00
CA CYS A 126 -16.68 0.46 -1.75
C CYS A 126 -17.77 1.26 -1.01
N LEU A 127 -18.82 0.58 -0.52
CA LEU A 127 -19.90 1.19 0.26
C LEU A 127 -19.46 1.98 1.51
N LYS A 128 -18.22 1.79 1.97
CA LYS A 128 -17.61 2.57 3.06
C LYS A 128 -16.80 3.79 2.61
N GLY A 129 -16.74 4.07 1.32
CA GLY A 129 -16.24 5.33 0.79
C GLY A 129 -17.13 6.51 1.17
N GLU A 130 -16.55 7.71 1.26
CA GLU A 130 -17.29 8.91 1.69
C GLU A 130 -18.42 9.28 0.72
N VAL A 131 -18.17 9.17 -0.59
CA VAL A 131 -19.18 9.48 -1.61
C VAL A 131 -20.33 8.46 -1.58
N PRO A 132 -20.09 7.12 -1.69
CA PRO A 132 -21.16 6.13 -1.54
C PRO A 132 -21.95 6.25 -0.24
N GLU A 133 -21.26 6.43 0.90
CA GLU A 133 -21.92 6.43 2.21
C GLU A 133 -22.88 7.61 2.37
N LYS A 134 -22.48 8.82 1.95
CA LYS A 134 -23.36 10.00 1.99
C LYS A 134 -24.58 9.82 1.08
N MET A 135 -24.35 9.35 -0.15
CA MET A 135 -25.43 9.15 -1.12
C MET A 135 -26.46 8.13 -0.66
N LEU A 136 -26.02 7.02 -0.05
CA LEU A 136 -26.93 6.00 0.49
C LEU A 136 -27.70 6.45 1.72
N LYS A 137 -27.20 7.44 2.46
CA LYS A 137 -27.94 8.11 3.54
C LYS A 137 -28.91 9.19 3.04
N GLY A 138 -29.02 9.37 1.72
CA GLY A 138 -29.87 10.38 1.10
C GLY A 138 -29.23 11.76 0.97
N ASP A 139 -27.96 11.91 1.35
CA ASP A 139 -27.20 13.15 1.23
C ASP A 139 -26.46 13.20 -0.12
N TYR A 140 -27.21 13.45 -1.19
CA TYR A 140 -26.65 13.56 -2.54
C TYR A 140 -25.68 14.74 -2.68
N GLU A 141 -26.04 15.92 -2.13
CA GLU A 141 -25.21 17.12 -2.25
C GLU A 141 -23.89 16.98 -1.48
N GLY A 142 -23.89 16.40 -0.27
CA GLY A 142 -22.66 16.13 0.46
C GLY A 142 -21.78 15.06 -0.20
N GLY A 143 -22.39 14.08 -0.86
CA GLY A 143 -21.67 13.11 -1.70
C GLY A 143 -21.01 13.77 -2.91
N LYS A 144 -21.73 14.68 -3.58
CA LYS A 144 -21.23 15.48 -4.69
C LYS A 144 -20.08 16.41 -4.26
N GLU A 145 -20.21 17.07 -3.12
CA GLU A 145 -19.14 17.91 -2.55
C GLU A 145 -17.87 17.09 -2.27
N ALA A 146 -18.01 15.90 -1.68
CA ALA A 146 -16.87 15.01 -1.45
C ALA A 146 -16.20 14.57 -2.77
N ALA A 147 -16.98 14.22 -3.80
CA ALA A 147 -16.45 13.86 -5.11
C ALA A 147 -15.68 15.03 -5.76
N LEU A 148 -16.18 16.27 -5.63
CA LEU A 148 -15.48 17.46 -6.11
C LEU A 148 -14.16 17.69 -5.37
N ILE A 149 -14.14 17.53 -4.04
CA ILE A 149 -12.90 17.63 -3.25
C ILE A 149 -11.87 16.61 -3.74
N PHE A 150 -12.24 15.34 -3.90
CA PHE A 150 -11.29 14.32 -4.38
C PHE A 150 -10.86 14.58 -5.83
N SER A 151 -11.77 15.04 -6.71
CA SER A 151 -11.42 15.42 -8.07
C SER A 151 -10.45 16.61 -8.13
N GLU A 152 -10.53 17.55 -7.19
CA GLU A 152 -9.60 18.68 -7.08
C GLU A 152 -8.21 18.22 -6.62
N ILE A 153 -8.16 17.27 -5.68
CA ILE A 153 -6.91 16.72 -5.14
C ILE A 153 -6.21 15.84 -6.18
N PHE A 154 -6.98 15.07 -6.97
CA PHE A 154 -6.49 14.13 -7.96
C PHE A 154 -6.99 14.49 -9.37
N PRO A 155 -6.57 15.65 -9.92
CA PRO A 155 -7.03 16.10 -11.23
C PRO A 155 -6.68 15.05 -12.29
N ASP A 156 -7.67 14.72 -13.14
CA ASP A 156 -7.61 13.71 -14.20
C ASP A 156 -7.24 12.29 -13.73
N ARG A 157 -7.21 12.06 -12.41
CA ARG A 157 -6.79 10.81 -11.77
C ARG A 157 -7.80 10.33 -10.72
N TYR A 158 -9.00 10.91 -10.69
CA TYR A 158 -10.08 10.51 -9.81
C TYR A 158 -11.18 9.76 -10.57
N TYR A 159 -11.57 8.60 -10.06
CA TYR A 159 -12.61 7.75 -10.64
C TYR A 159 -13.70 7.45 -9.61
N LEU A 160 -14.94 7.47 -10.08
CA LEU A 160 -16.09 6.99 -9.30
C LEU A 160 -16.19 5.48 -9.45
N GLU A 161 -16.04 4.77 -8.34
CA GLU A 161 -15.99 3.31 -8.30
C GLU A 161 -17.38 2.71 -8.15
N ILE A 162 -17.65 1.68 -8.94
CA ILE A 162 -18.86 0.85 -8.87
C ILE A 162 -18.49 -0.61 -8.65
N GLN A 163 -19.24 -1.27 -7.77
CA GLN A 163 -19.11 -2.68 -7.41
C GLN A 163 -20.49 -3.32 -7.45
N ASN A 164 -20.57 -4.62 -7.71
CA ASN A 164 -21.85 -5.33 -7.74
C ASN A 164 -21.70 -6.79 -7.30
N HIS A 165 -22.05 -7.02 -6.04
CA HIS A 165 -22.07 -8.31 -5.37
C HIS A 165 -23.50 -8.83 -5.15
N GLY A 166 -24.50 -8.21 -5.80
CA GLY A 166 -25.93 -8.50 -5.60
C GLY A 166 -26.51 -7.91 -4.30
N ILE A 167 -25.87 -6.88 -3.75
CA ILE A 167 -26.29 -6.19 -2.53
C ILE A 167 -27.20 -5.01 -2.92
N PRO A 168 -28.41 -4.87 -2.33
CA PRO A 168 -29.34 -3.79 -2.69
C PRO A 168 -28.75 -2.37 -2.58
N GLU A 169 -27.91 -2.13 -1.58
CA GLU A 169 -27.20 -0.87 -1.39
C GLU A 169 -26.21 -0.57 -2.52
N GLU A 170 -25.57 -1.60 -3.10
CA GLU A 170 -24.68 -1.42 -4.26
C GLU A 170 -25.46 -1.12 -5.53
N GLU A 171 -26.60 -1.78 -5.74
CA GLU A 171 -27.49 -1.49 -6.87
C GLU A 171 -27.98 -0.03 -6.83
N ALA A 172 -28.37 0.45 -5.65
CA ALA A 172 -28.72 1.85 -5.42
C ALA A 172 -27.52 2.78 -5.66
N ASN A 173 -26.33 2.42 -5.16
CA ASN A 173 -25.12 3.20 -5.34
C ASN A 173 -24.70 3.31 -6.82
N ILE A 174 -24.85 2.25 -7.62
CA ILE A 174 -24.60 2.29 -9.07
C ILE A 174 -25.43 3.37 -9.75
N GLN A 175 -26.71 3.51 -9.40
CA GLN A 175 -27.57 4.56 -9.96
C GLN A 175 -27.13 5.96 -9.51
N ASN A 176 -26.72 6.10 -8.26
CA ASN A 176 -26.17 7.36 -7.73
C ASN A 176 -24.87 7.76 -8.45
N MET A 177 -23.93 6.82 -8.61
CA MET A 177 -22.66 7.04 -9.30
C MET A 177 -22.85 7.36 -10.78
N LYS A 178 -23.81 6.70 -11.45
CA LYS A 178 -24.19 7.01 -12.83
C LYS A 178 -24.65 8.46 -12.97
N LYS A 179 -25.54 8.91 -12.07
CA LYS A 179 -26.04 10.29 -12.05
C LYS A 179 -24.91 11.29 -11.77
N LEU A 180 -24.09 11.02 -10.75
CA LEU A 180 -22.98 11.90 -10.36
C LEU A 180 -21.91 12.00 -11.44
N SER A 181 -21.55 10.87 -12.05
CA SER A 181 -20.60 10.80 -13.17
C SER A 181 -21.04 11.70 -14.33
N ALA A 182 -22.30 11.63 -14.72
CA ALA A 182 -22.85 12.48 -15.78
C ALA A 182 -22.88 13.96 -15.40
N GLU A 183 -23.21 14.28 -14.15
CA GLU A 183 -23.32 15.65 -13.66
C GLU A 183 -21.96 16.34 -13.53
N LEU A 184 -20.95 15.62 -13.03
CA LEU A 184 -19.60 16.17 -12.79
C LEU A 184 -18.60 15.86 -13.92
N ASN A 185 -19.01 15.10 -14.93
CA ASN A 185 -18.14 14.57 -15.98
C ASN A 185 -16.93 13.79 -15.41
N LEU A 186 -17.18 12.98 -14.37
CA LEU A 186 -16.17 12.13 -13.73
C LEU A 186 -16.23 10.70 -14.29
N PRO A 187 -15.10 10.04 -14.56
CA PRO A 187 -15.08 8.70 -15.12
C PRO A 187 -15.53 7.65 -14.09
N LEU A 188 -16.33 6.68 -14.55
CA LEU A 188 -16.64 5.47 -13.77
C LEU A 188 -15.54 4.43 -13.90
N VAL A 189 -15.33 3.60 -12.88
CA VAL A 189 -14.49 2.39 -12.94
C VAL A 189 -15.17 1.27 -12.17
N CYS A 190 -15.07 0.02 -12.63
CA CYS A 190 -15.62 -1.13 -11.92
C CYS A 190 -14.53 -1.94 -11.20
N SER A 191 -14.84 -2.46 -10.01
CA SER A 191 -14.00 -3.41 -9.29
C SER A 191 -14.86 -4.47 -8.59
N ASN A 192 -14.25 -5.40 -7.86
CA ASN A 192 -14.96 -6.48 -7.16
C ASN A 192 -14.45 -6.76 -5.73
N ASP A 193 -13.69 -5.81 -5.15
CA ASP A 193 -13.21 -5.86 -3.75
C ASP A 193 -12.83 -7.28 -3.24
N ALA A 194 -11.97 -7.97 -3.99
CA ALA A 194 -11.74 -9.39 -3.78
C ALA A 194 -11.00 -9.67 -2.46
N HIS A 195 -11.57 -10.52 -1.62
CA HIS A 195 -11.02 -10.91 -0.32
C HIS A 195 -10.56 -12.38 -0.26
N TYR A 196 -10.95 -13.20 -1.25
CA TYR A 196 -10.59 -14.61 -1.38
C TYR A 196 -10.50 -15.03 -2.85
N ALA A 197 -9.68 -16.04 -3.16
CA ALA A 197 -9.24 -16.27 -4.55
C ALA A 197 -10.36 -16.77 -5.48
N LYS A 198 -11.13 -17.76 -5.03
CA LYS A 198 -12.17 -18.44 -5.82
C LYS A 198 -13.49 -18.40 -5.05
N GLN A 199 -14.62 -18.47 -5.74
CA GLN A 199 -15.95 -18.33 -5.12
C GLN A 199 -16.20 -19.36 -3.99
N ASP A 200 -15.70 -20.59 -4.16
CA ASP A 200 -15.79 -21.67 -3.18
C ASP A 200 -14.93 -21.44 -1.91
N HIS A 201 -14.00 -20.47 -1.93
CA HIS A 201 -13.25 -20.06 -0.74
C HIS A 201 -14.05 -19.17 0.21
N SER A 202 -15.27 -18.76 -0.15
CA SER A 202 -16.14 -17.92 0.69
C SER A 202 -16.41 -18.51 2.09
N GLU A 203 -16.54 -19.83 2.21
CA GLU A 203 -16.70 -20.48 3.52
C GLU A 203 -15.44 -20.38 4.40
N ALA A 204 -14.26 -20.59 3.80
CA ALA A 204 -13.01 -20.47 4.51
C ALA A 204 -12.78 -19.02 5.00
N HIS A 205 -13.16 -18.05 4.18
CA HIS A 205 -13.14 -16.63 4.53
C HIS A 205 -14.10 -16.29 5.68
N ASP A 206 -15.33 -16.78 5.67
CA ASP A 206 -16.28 -16.60 6.80
C ASP A 206 -15.71 -17.13 8.12
N ILE A 207 -15.04 -18.29 8.07
CA ILE A 207 -14.35 -18.87 9.24
C ILE A 207 -13.17 -17.99 9.67
N HIS A 208 -12.38 -17.46 8.72
CA HIS A 208 -11.28 -16.55 9.02
C HIS A 208 -11.76 -15.30 9.77
N ILE A 209 -12.88 -14.70 9.34
CA ILE A 209 -13.50 -13.56 10.04
C ILE A 209 -13.93 -13.94 11.46
N CYS A 210 -14.53 -15.12 11.64
CA CYS A 210 -14.90 -15.61 12.98
C CYS A 210 -13.70 -15.71 13.91
N LEU A 211 -12.56 -16.22 13.41
CA LEU A 211 -11.31 -16.30 14.16
C LEU A 211 -10.76 -14.90 14.49
N GLY A 212 -10.72 -13.99 13.51
CA GLY A 212 -10.23 -12.62 13.69
C GLY A 212 -11.06 -11.77 14.65
N THR A 213 -12.37 -12.04 14.75
CA THR A 213 -13.30 -11.30 15.62
C THR A 213 -13.58 -11.99 16.96
N GLY A 214 -13.07 -13.21 17.16
CA GLY A 214 -13.37 -14.00 18.36
C GLY A 214 -14.84 -14.39 18.50
N LYS A 215 -15.57 -14.49 17.38
CA LYS A 215 -17.01 -14.80 17.34
C LYS A 215 -17.27 -16.25 16.90
N LYS A 216 -18.35 -16.85 17.41
CA LYS A 216 -18.80 -18.17 16.95
C LYS A 216 -19.52 -18.02 15.61
N ARG A 217 -19.36 -18.98 14.71
CA ARG A 217 -20.09 -19.01 13.42
C ARG A 217 -21.61 -19.00 13.61
N SER A 218 -22.10 -19.56 14.72
CA SER A 218 -23.52 -19.58 15.08
C SER A 218 -24.05 -18.24 15.64
N ASP A 219 -23.19 -17.25 15.92
CA ASP A 219 -23.63 -15.92 16.39
C ASP A 219 -24.32 -15.17 15.22
N PRO A 220 -25.62 -14.86 15.32
CA PRO A 220 -26.34 -14.15 14.25
C PRO A 220 -25.87 -12.70 14.08
N ASN A 221 -25.22 -12.12 15.09
CA ASN A 221 -24.75 -10.74 15.11
C ASN A 221 -23.24 -10.62 14.82
N ARG A 222 -22.56 -11.70 14.40
CA ARG A 222 -21.15 -11.63 14.01
C ARG A 222 -20.99 -10.82 12.71
N LEU A 223 -19.79 -10.28 12.52
CA LEU A 223 -19.39 -9.74 11.23
C LEU A 223 -19.35 -10.87 10.19
N ARG A 224 -20.01 -10.67 9.06
CA ARG A 224 -19.96 -11.56 7.88
C ARG A 224 -20.20 -10.73 6.62
N TYR A 225 -19.70 -11.22 5.50
CA TYR A 225 -20.01 -10.65 4.20
C TYR A 225 -21.43 -11.02 3.78
N ALA A 226 -22.09 -10.14 3.02
CA ALA A 226 -23.50 -10.31 2.66
C ALA A 226 -23.71 -11.42 1.63
N THR A 227 -22.74 -11.62 0.73
CA THR A 227 -22.78 -12.59 -0.37
C THR A 227 -21.41 -13.26 -0.57
N PRO A 228 -21.34 -14.42 -1.26
CA PRO A 228 -20.08 -15.11 -1.56
C PRO A 228 -19.35 -14.56 -2.80
N GLU A 229 -19.57 -13.29 -3.17
CA GLU A 229 -19.17 -12.73 -4.46
C GLU A 229 -17.84 -11.96 -4.44
N PHE A 230 -17.10 -11.98 -3.34
CA PHE A 230 -15.87 -11.18 -3.10
C PHE A 230 -14.60 -11.95 -3.50
N TYR A 231 -14.60 -12.48 -4.73
CA TYR A 231 -13.48 -13.23 -5.30
C TYR A 231 -12.96 -12.62 -6.61
N PHE A 232 -11.87 -13.16 -7.16
CA PHE A 232 -11.42 -12.76 -8.50
C PHE A 232 -12.34 -13.37 -9.55
N LYS A 233 -13.27 -12.55 -10.06
CA LYS A 233 -14.19 -12.90 -11.15
C LYS A 233 -13.47 -12.97 -12.48
N SER A 234 -13.99 -13.76 -13.42
CA SER A 234 -13.48 -13.78 -14.79
C SER A 234 -13.81 -12.48 -15.53
N GLN A 235 -13.15 -12.25 -16.66
CA GLN A 235 -13.44 -11.11 -17.53
C GLN A 235 -14.90 -11.14 -18.02
N ASP A 236 -15.41 -12.33 -18.36
CA ASP A 236 -16.80 -12.52 -18.83
C ASP A 236 -17.83 -12.25 -17.72
N ASP A 237 -17.54 -12.65 -16.48
CA ASP A 237 -18.39 -12.36 -15.33
C ASP A 237 -18.47 -10.85 -15.08
N MET A 238 -17.31 -10.17 -15.04
CA MET A 238 -17.24 -8.72 -14.86
C MET A 238 -17.93 -7.98 -16.02
N HIS A 239 -17.74 -8.43 -17.26
CA HIS A 239 -18.42 -7.87 -18.43
C HIS A 239 -19.94 -8.04 -18.33
N THR A 240 -20.42 -9.19 -17.84
CA THR A 240 -21.84 -9.45 -17.66
C THR A 240 -22.43 -8.55 -16.57
N LEU A 241 -21.74 -8.39 -15.44
CA LEU A 241 -22.17 -7.54 -14.32
C LEU A 241 -22.26 -6.06 -14.72
N PHE A 242 -21.30 -5.57 -15.52
CA PHE A 242 -21.18 -4.16 -15.89
C PHE A 242 -21.49 -3.89 -17.37
N LYS A 243 -22.28 -4.74 -18.03
CA LYS A 243 -22.66 -4.60 -19.45
C LYS A 243 -23.30 -3.25 -19.80
N GLU A 244 -23.98 -2.62 -18.84
CA GLU A 244 -24.61 -1.30 -19.01
C GLU A 244 -23.61 -0.14 -18.83
N PHE A 245 -22.38 -0.44 -18.40
CA PHE A 245 -21.30 0.49 -18.10
C PHE A 245 -19.99 0.07 -18.80
N PRO A 246 -19.97 -0.10 -20.13
CA PRO A 246 -18.79 -0.58 -20.85
C PRO A 246 -17.56 0.31 -20.62
N GLN A 247 -17.76 1.63 -20.49
CA GLN A 247 -16.70 2.58 -20.18
C GLN A 247 -16.05 2.35 -18.80
N ALA A 248 -16.79 1.82 -17.81
CA ALA A 248 -16.23 1.49 -16.50
C ALA A 248 -15.23 0.34 -16.60
N ILE A 249 -15.51 -0.66 -17.45
CA ILE A 249 -14.59 -1.77 -17.75
C ILE A 249 -13.39 -1.24 -18.55
N GLU A 250 -13.61 -0.41 -19.58
CA GLU A 250 -12.51 0.19 -20.34
C GLU A 250 -11.57 1.01 -19.44
N ASN A 251 -12.12 1.72 -18.45
CA ASN A 251 -11.33 2.51 -17.52
C ASN A 251 -10.47 1.65 -16.58
N THR A 252 -10.85 0.41 -16.24
CA THR A 252 -9.95 -0.49 -15.47
C THR A 252 -8.68 -0.78 -16.27
N ARG A 253 -8.84 -1.05 -17.57
CA ARG A 253 -7.72 -1.24 -18.50
C ARG A 253 -6.90 0.04 -18.66
N ARG A 254 -7.54 1.20 -18.87
CA ARG A 254 -6.83 2.49 -18.98
C ARG A 254 -6.01 2.82 -17.74
N ILE A 255 -6.57 2.57 -16.55
CA ILE A 255 -5.84 2.72 -15.30
C ILE A 255 -4.62 1.81 -15.32
N ALA A 256 -4.79 0.51 -15.54
CA ALA A 256 -3.70 -0.45 -15.58
C ALA A 256 -2.60 -0.05 -16.59
N ASP A 257 -2.98 0.39 -17.78
CA ASP A 257 -2.05 0.81 -18.84
C ASP A 257 -1.29 2.10 -18.48
N SER A 258 -1.94 3.03 -17.76
CA SER A 258 -1.33 4.30 -17.34
C SER A 258 -0.29 4.17 -16.21
N ILE A 259 -0.22 3.00 -15.58
CA ILE A 259 0.73 2.72 -14.48
C ILE A 259 2.03 2.20 -15.08
N ASP A 260 3.11 2.95 -14.90
CA ASP A 260 4.46 2.52 -15.29
C ASP A 260 5.42 2.75 -14.13
N MET A 261 5.79 1.65 -13.46
CA MET A 261 6.64 1.70 -12.30
C MET A 261 7.48 0.44 -12.19
N THR A 262 8.76 0.65 -11.93
CA THR A 262 9.71 -0.40 -11.54
C THR A 262 10.28 -0.07 -10.17
N LEU A 263 10.23 -1.02 -9.23
CA LEU A 263 10.89 -0.86 -7.93
C LEU A 263 12.38 -1.17 -8.04
N PRO A 264 13.26 -0.37 -7.42
CA PRO A 264 14.72 -0.59 -7.38
C PRO A 264 15.07 -1.74 -6.42
N ILE A 265 14.73 -2.98 -6.81
CA ILE A 265 15.02 -4.16 -6.00
C ILE A 265 16.49 -4.55 -6.16
N GLY A 266 17.20 -4.69 -5.04
CA GLY A 266 18.59 -5.14 -5.02
C GLY A 266 19.63 -4.02 -4.95
N GLU A 267 19.18 -2.76 -4.90
CA GLU A 267 20.08 -1.64 -4.60
C GLU A 267 20.52 -1.65 -3.13
N SER A 268 21.80 -1.37 -2.90
CA SER A 268 22.36 -1.25 -1.55
C SER A 268 22.17 0.18 -1.04
N HIS A 269 21.58 0.33 0.13
CA HIS A 269 21.41 1.61 0.81
C HIS A 269 22.20 1.60 2.14
N LEU A 270 23.51 1.80 2.06
CA LEU A 270 24.35 1.94 3.24
C LEU A 270 24.26 3.37 3.78
N PRO A 271 24.04 3.58 5.09
CA PRO A 271 24.13 4.90 5.69
C PRO A 271 25.55 5.46 5.56
N ASN A 272 25.64 6.78 5.38
CA ASN A 272 26.94 7.46 5.48
C ASN A 272 27.34 7.54 6.96
N PHE A 273 28.54 7.08 7.28
CA PHE A 273 29.09 7.25 8.63
C PHE A 273 29.50 8.71 8.85
N PRO A 274 29.03 9.39 9.91
CA PRO A 274 29.40 10.77 10.18
C PRO A 274 30.82 10.85 10.77
N ILE A 275 31.83 10.90 9.89
CA ILE A 275 33.23 11.05 10.31
C ILE A 275 33.41 12.41 11.02
N PRO A 276 34.03 12.46 12.22
CA PRO A 276 34.19 13.70 12.98
C PRO A 276 34.89 14.82 12.18
N GLU A 277 34.47 16.09 12.35
CA GLU A 277 35.08 17.24 11.66
C GLU A 277 36.59 17.39 11.93
N GLY A 278 37.05 17.01 13.12
CA GLY A 278 38.47 17.03 13.48
C GLY A 278 39.26 15.80 13.01
N ALA A 279 38.65 14.87 12.28
CA ALA A 279 39.33 13.70 11.77
C ALA A 279 40.36 14.08 10.69
N PRO A 280 41.46 13.32 10.55
CA PRO A 280 42.48 13.58 9.54
C PRO A 280 42.01 13.36 8.09
N THR A 281 40.85 12.73 7.90
CA THR A 281 40.23 12.46 6.60
C THR A 281 38.73 12.36 6.74
N HIS A 282 37.99 12.66 5.67
CA HIS A 282 36.56 12.42 5.54
C HIS A 282 36.23 11.31 4.52
N ASP A 283 37.26 10.57 4.06
CA ASP A 283 37.09 9.37 3.26
C ASP A 283 36.88 8.15 4.20
N PRO A 284 35.74 7.44 4.13
CA PRO A 284 35.46 6.29 4.99
C PRO A 284 36.52 5.19 4.93
N ASP A 285 37.10 4.94 3.76
CA ASP A 285 38.12 3.89 3.59
C ASP A 285 39.42 4.24 4.35
N GLU A 286 39.88 5.48 4.20
CA GLU A 286 41.08 5.96 4.90
C GLU A 286 40.82 6.12 6.40
N TYR A 287 39.61 6.55 6.80
CA TYR A 287 39.27 6.69 8.22
C TYR A 287 39.21 5.31 8.91
N LEU A 288 38.61 4.32 8.26
CA LEU A 288 38.59 2.93 8.76
C LEU A 288 40.01 2.38 8.89
N LYS A 289 40.89 2.65 7.92
CA LYS A 289 42.29 2.24 7.98
C LYS A 289 43.00 2.83 9.21
N ILE A 290 42.80 4.11 9.50
CA ILE A 290 43.40 4.77 10.68
C ILE A 290 42.93 4.09 11.97
N LEU A 291 41.61 3.91 12.14
CA LEU A 291 41.07 3.25 13.33
C LEU A 291 41.54 1.80 13.47
N THR A 292 41.66 1.08 12.36
CA THR A 292 42.16 -0.30 12.34
C THR A 292 43.62 -0.36 12.78
N GLN A 293 44.44 0.58 12.32
CA GLN A 293 45.84 0.69 12.70
C GLN A 293 45.99 1.04 14.19
N GLU A 294 45.26 2.05 14.68
CA GLU A 294 45.24 2.42 16.10
C GLU A 294 44.80 1.26 16.99
N GLY A 295 43.77 0.52 16.56
CA GLY A 295 43.30 -0.68 17.26
C GLY A 295 44.34 -1.80 17.28
N ALA A 296 45.01 -2.05 16.16
CA ALA A 296 46.06 -3.06 16.07
C ALA A 296 47.26 -2.71 16.97
N GLU A 297 47.70 -1.44 16.98
CA GLU A 297 48.77 -0.97 17.87
C GLU A 297 48.37 -1.12 19.33
N SER A 298 47.12 -0.78 19.68
CA SER A 298 46.62 -0.98 21.05
C SER A 298 46.57 -2.44 21.49
N HIS A 299 46.32 -3.37 20.57
CA HIS A 299 46.19 -4.81 20.88
C HIS A 299 47.53 -5.55 20.88
N TYR A 300 48.43 -5.21 19.96
CA TYR A 300 49.68 -5.95 19.73
C TYR A 300 50.93 -5.19 20.16
N GLY A 301 50.86 -3.86 20.34
CA GLY A 301 52.04 -3.02 20.49
C GLY A 301 52.81 -2.93 19.17
N GLU A 302 53.86 -3.73 19.02
CA GLU A 302 54.56 -3.88 17.74
C GLU A 302 53.80 -4.87 16.85
N ILE A 303 53.25 -4.38 15.72
CA ILE A 303 52.43 -5.19 14.83
C ILE A 303 53.32 -6.16 14.03
N PRO A 304 53.13 -7.48 14.15
CA PRO A 304 53.91 -8.44 13.38
C PRO A 304 53.71 -8.27 11.86
N PRO A 305 54.74 -8.51 11.03
CA PRO A 305 54.65 -8.31 9.57
C PRO A 305 53.51 -9.10 8.90
N ASP A 306 53.22 -10.31 9.37
CA ASP A 306 52.13 -11.12 8.80
C ASP A 306 50.74 -10.59 9.22
N THR A 307 50.63 -9.98 10.40
CA THR A 307 49.42 -9.28 10.84
C THR A 307 49.18 -8.04 9.98
N GLN A 308 50.23 -7.23 9.73
CA GLN A 308 50.09 -6.04 8.87
C GLN A 308 49.64 -6.41 7.46
N LYS A 309 50.26 -7.43 6.84
CA LYS A 309 49.84 -7.93 5.51
C LYS A 309 48.37 -8.35 5.50
N ARG A 310 47.90 -8.95 6.60
CA ARG A 310 46.50 -9.36 6.72
C ARG A 310 45.56 -8.16 6.83
N ILE A 311 45.91 -7.17 7.64
CA ILE A 311 45.16 -5.90 7.76
C ILE A 311 45.05 -5.22 6.40
N ASP A 312 46.17 -5.07 5.69
CA ASP A 312 46.20 -4.41 4.38
C ASP A 312 45.34 -5.16 3.35
N HIS A 313 45.39 -6.50 3.36
CA HIS A 313 44.56 -7.33 2.49
C HIS A 313 43.07 -7.16 2.79
N GLU A 314 42.67 -7.23 4.05
CA GLU A 314 41.26 -7.08 4.45
C GLU A 314 40.72 -5.68 4.14
N LEU A 315 41.47 -4.62 4.46
CA LEU A 315 41.09 -3.24 4.13
C LEU A 315 40.93 -3.05 2.62
N THR A 316 41.79 -3.67 1.81
CA THR A 316 41.67 -3.65 0.35
C THR A 316 40.38 -4.31 -0.12
N VAL A 317 40.01 -5.47 0.43
CA VAL A 317 38.76 -6.16 0.09
C VAL A 317 37.55 -5.32 0.51
N ILE A 318 37.55 -4.77 1.73
CA ILE A 318 36.46 -3.92 2.25
C ILE A 318 36.24 -2.70 1.34
N ARG A 319 37.32 -2.03 0.95
CA ARG A 319 37.29 -0.90 0.01
C ARG A 319 36.71 -1.29 -1.34
N ASN A 320 37.20 -2.39 -1.92
CA ASN A 320 36.71 -2.86 -3.23
C ASN A 320 35.23 -3.23 -3.22
N MET A 321 34.69 -3.66 -2.07
CA MET A 321 33.27 -3.96 -1.89
C MET A 321 32.43 -2.74 -1.46
N GLY A 322 33.07 -1.60 -1.13
CA GLY A 322 32.40 -0.39 -0.68
C GLY A 322 31.80 -0.50 0.73
N PHE A 323 32.41 -1.30 1.62
CA PHE A 323 31.85 -1.61 2.94
C PHE A 323 32.50 -0.86 4.12
N ALA A 324 33.39 0.10 3.88
CA ALA A 324 34.04 0.83 4.98
C ALA A 324 33.03 1.49 5.93
N GLY A 325 31.99 2.14 5.38
CA GLY A 325 30.92 2.73 6.18
C GLY A 325 30.20 1.74 7.10
N TYR A 326 29.98 0.50 6.64
CA TYR A 326 29.37 -0.57 7.45
C TYR A 326 30.24 -0.92 8.67
N PHE A 327 31.56 -1.06 8.47
CA PHE A 327 32.49 -1.33 9.57
C PHE A 327 32.57 -0.16 10.55
N LEU A 328 32.60 1.08 10.06
CA LEU A 328 32.63 2.28 10.90
C LEU A 328 31.38 2.40 11.79
N ILE A 329 30.19 2.20 11.20
CA ILE A 329 28.93 2.18 11.96
C ILE A 329 28.98 1.08 13.01
N THR A 330 29.46 -0.12 12.64
CA THR A 330 29.54 -1.27 13.54
C THR A 330 30.47 -1.01 14.72
N ALA A 331 31.66 -0.46 14.45
CA ALA A 331 32.63 -0.11 15.47
C ALA A 331 32.09 0.95 16.43
N ASP A 332 31.33 1.94 15.94
CA ASP A 332 30.79 3.03 16.75
C ASP A 332 29.80 2.55 17.81
N PHE A 333 28.79 1.75 17.43
CA PHE A 333 27.84 1.25 18.41
C PHE A 333 28.45 0.21 19.36
N VAL A 334 29.46 -0.54 18.94
CA VAL A 334 30.22 -1.45 19.82
C VAL A 334 31.06 -0.66 20.83
N LYS A 335 31.66 0.47 20.43
CA LYS A 335 32.44 1.34 21.31
C LYS A 335 31.56 2.08 22.32
N TYR A 336 30.33 2.41 21.95
CA TYR A 336 29.37 3.08 22.83
C TYR A 336 28.83 2.16 23.93
N ALA A 337 28.59 0.87 23.60
CA ALA A 337 28.10 -0.14 24.54
C ALA A 337 29.14 -0.52 25.59
#